data_AF-A0AAD1AQI2-F1
#
_entry.id   AF-A0AAD1AQI2-F1
#
_cell.length_a   1.000
_cell.length_b   1.000
_cell.length_c   1.000
_cell.angle_alpha   90.00
_cell.angle_beta   90.00
_cell.angle_gamma   90.00
#
_symmetry.space_group_name_H-M   'P 1'
#
loop_
_entity.id
_entity.type
_entity.pdbx_description
1 polymer ?
#
loop_
_entity_poly.entity_id
_entity_poly.type
_entity_poly.pdbx_seq_one_letter_code
_entity_poly.pdbx_strand_id
1 'polypeptide(L)'
;MEVKSGATYTGTTYSGTAVQVHNGGSFIVDKGATVDLQRTSAVGANEDGFNALIYTSGSVEFKEGSKVTLNKNKLQETNFSPIYIDTGANLTVDKDAVVNIDGATGNTPIKIVGNGTVNLNEGSSMTINQTGDTFGTNGVINIAGSGGFYVASGSTLAINVTGTDAASINVIKTTGSSQLSFAQDATAKLTINGGTGIAYVLNIGNNSKINIYMPKSILFSIEGNTNSASSIFDVTGSGALTGQYVKIIPDNGKNPFGPYKSVSYALSGKGSTSTKATVQGLTPDAETSGEDLADDFATDTSLEFVTAADNFVTVDPVTNETTTLTGKTGADGYVTITGLKGLPAGTLMADPYDSTKYLVQADDNGNWSYKLPAGVTLTANTSFKVVSSDAFIVKTATVVVNDAETPKQASSAADSSKTTSTAADGTSSQEAATNSFASAAASYASEAETIAKSQASNATIQSLASDAQKQASLASDAEAVASKNSTAAAAAAKSAANAASEASSAAAAVASDDALASSAAAAYDSYAAEASAASAVNDSAGLATASSAASAAAAQMNGALSDAQTAAKVAASDAIVASSAAVAAAAAQSEAVKSAAAASAASKQALDDLNKIKDALNSDASGASSSASQADSASTHNA
;
A
#
# COMPACT_ATOMS: atom_id res chain seq x y z
N MET A 1 -15.46 -18.20 34.23
CA MET A 1 -16.06 -19.06 33.17
C MET A 1 -15.46 -18.64 31.84
N GLU A 2 -15.17 -19.59 30.96
CA GLU A 2 -14.54 -19.33 29.66
C GLU A 2 -15.27 -20.12 28.57
N VAL A 3 -15.69 -19.43 27.51
CA VAL A 3 -16.20 -20.06 26.28
C VAL A 3 -15.07 -20.04 25.27
N LYS A 4 -14.52 -21.22 24.99
CA LYS A 4 -13.28 -21.38 24.21
C LYS A 4 -13.43 -20.93 22.76
N SER A 5 -12.30 -20.60 22.14
CA SER A 5 -12.24 -20.13 20.76
C SER A 5 -13.00 -21.05 19.78
N GLY A 6 -13.83 -20.43 18.94
CA GLY A 6 -14.67 -21.10 17.94
C GLY A 6 -15.83 -21.93 18.50
N ALA A 7 -16.01 -22.01 19.82
CA ALA A 7 -17.12 -22.72 20.43
C ALA A 7 -18.41 -21.88 20.43
N THR A 8 -19.55 -22.57 20.46
CA THR A 8 -20.86 -21.96 20.67
C THR A 8 -21.40 -22.35 22.04
N TYR A 9 -21.79 -21.38 22.85
CA TYR A 9 -22.49 -21.58 24.11
C TYR A 9 -23.88 -20.95 24.04
N THR A 10 -24.91 -21.76 24.25
CA THR A 10 -26.29 -21.29 24.33
C THR A 10 -26.81 -21.52 25.75
N GLY A 11 -27.14 -20.44 26.45
CA GLY A 11 -27.69 -20.47 27.80
C GLY A 11 -29.15 -20.04 27.80
N THR A 12 -30.05 -20.94 28.19
CA THR A 12 -31.45 -20.59 28.47
C THR A 12 -31.74 -20.81 29.94
N THR A 13 -32.16 -19.76 30.63
CA THR A 13 -32.59 -19.86 32.04
C THR A 13 -34.10 -19.70 32.15
N TYR A 14 -34.71 -20.50 33.04
CA TYR A 14 -36.13 -20.33 33.39
C TYR A 14 -36.31 -19.18 34.38
N SER A 15 -35.46 -19.10 35.40
CA SER A 15 -35.36 -17.99 36.37
C SER A 15 -33.88 -17.74 36.75
N GLY A 16 -33.61 -16.63 37.44
CA GLY A 16 -32.26 -16.26 37.87
C GLY A 16 -31.40 -15.60 36.78
N THR A 17 -30.09 -15.45 37.06
CA THR A 17 -29.10 -14.85 36.15
C THR A 17 -28.20 -15.92 35.58
N ALA A 18 -28.09 -15.95 34.24
CA ALA A 18 -27.37 -16.98 33.50
C ALA A 18 -25.87 -16.99 33.77
N VAL A 19 -25.26 -15.81 33.91
CA VAL A 19 -23.84 -15.65 34.22
C VAL A 19 -23.69 -14.66 35.38
N GLN A 20 -23.13 -15.13 36.48
CA GLN A 20 -22.82 -14.32 37.66
C GLN A 20 -21.31 -14.32 37.86
N VAL A 21 -20.71 -13.15 37.74
CA VAL A 21 -19.28 -12.93 37.97
C VAL A 21 -19.13 -12.13 39.24
N HIS A 22 -18.60 -12.74 40.29
CA HIS A 22 -18.31 -12.04 41.54
C HIS A 22 -16.89 -11.45 41.53
N ASN A 23 -16.60 -10.56 42.47
CA ASN A 23 -15.29 -9.92 42.61
C ASN A 23 -14.13 -10.94 42.56
N GLY A 24 -13.10 -10.63 41.75
CA GLY A 24 -11.97 -11.52 41.47
C GLY A 24 -12.24 -12.62 40.44
N GLY A 25 -13.49 -12.78 39.98
CA GLY A 25 -13.87 -13.70 38.92
C GLY A 25 -13.86 -13.04 37.53
N SER A 26 -13.84 -13.89 36.50
CA SER A 26 -13.96 -13.47 35.10
C SER A 26 -14.97 -14.31 34.31
N PHE A 27 -15.61 -13.70 33.33
CA PHE A 27 -16.32 -14.37 32.24
C PHE A 27 -15.72 -13.96 30.90
N ILE A 28 -15.11 -14.93 30.21
CA ILE A 28 -14.38 -14.69 28.96
C ILE A 28 -15.08 -15.43 27.82
N VAL A 29 -15.34 -14.72 26.72
CA VAL A 29 -15.79 -15.30 25.45
C VAL A 29 -14.63 -15.16 24.47
N ASP A 30 -13.93 -16.26 24.18
CA ASP A 30 -12.70 -16.24 23.42
C ASP A 30 -12.88 -15.87 21.94
N LYS A 31 -11.74 -15.69 21.26
CA LYS A 31 -11.66 -15.32 19.86
C LYS A 31 -12.57 -16.17 18.97
N GLY A 32 -13.47 -15.51 18.24
CA GLY A 32 -14.42 -16.14 17.32
C GLY A 32 -15.49 -17.03 17.97
N ALA A 33 -15.58 -17.08 19.31
CA ALA A 33 -16.61 -17.84 20.00
C ALA A 33 -17.98 -17.16 19.90
N THR A 34 -19.05 -17.94 20.01
CA THR A 34 -20.44 -17.44 19.98
C THR A 34 -21.14 -17.74 21.30
N VAL A 35 -21.84 -16.75 21.85
CA VAL A 35 -22.64 -16.86 23.06
C VAL A 35 -24.04 -16.33 22.80
N ASP A 36 -25.05 -17.17 23.03
CA ASP A 36 -26.46 -16.79 22.97
C ASP A 36 -27.09 -17.00 24.35
N LEU A 37 -27.44 -15.93 25.04
CA LEU A 37 -28.09 -16.00 26.35
C LEU A 37 -29.52 -15.48 26.27
N GLN A 38 -30.45 -16.28 26.80
CA GLN A 38 -31.86 -15.96 26.83
C GLN A 38 -32.49 -16.39 28.15
N ARG A 39 -33.60 -15.73 28.50
CA ARG A 39 -34.38 -16.06 29.69
C ARG A 39 -35.86 -16.13 29.35
N THR A 40 -36.51 -17.22 29.78
CA THR A 40 -37.91 -17.50 29.38
C THR A 40 -38.94 -17.08 30.44
N SER A 41 -38.53 -16.79 31.67
CA SER A 41 -39.40 -16.24 32.72
C SER A 41 -38.60 -15.37 33.68
N ALA A 42 -39.29 -14.47 34.37
CA ALA A 42 -38.72 -13.56 35.34
C ALA A 42 -39.09 -13.85 36.80
N VAL A 43 -39.80 -14.95 37.04
CA VAL A 43 -40.24 -15.29 38.39
C VAL A 43 -39.03 -15.62 39.26
N GLY A 44 -38.74 -14.73 40.22
CA GLY A 44 -37.63 -14.80 41.16
C GLY A 44 -36.43 -13.95 40.71
N ALA A 45 -36.15 -12.88 41.47
CA ALA A 45 -34.82 -12.29 41.50
C ALA A 45 -33.81 -13.34 41.99
N ASN A 46 -32.52 -13.20 41.66
CA ASN A 46 -31.50 -14.07 42.24
C ASN A 46 -31.50 -13.95 43.78
N GLU A 47 -30.73 -14.82 44.46
CA GLU A 47 -30.50 -14.76 45.91
C GLU A 47 -30.01 -13.37 46.38
N ASP A 48 -29.33 -12.61 45.51
CA ASP A 48 -28.85 -11.24 45.75
C ASP A 48 -29.79 -10.12 45.24
N GLY A 49 -30.97 -10.45 44.72
CA GLY A 49 -31.98 -9.47 44.29
C GLY A 49 -31.80 -8.88 42.88
N PHE A 50 -30.82 -9.34 42.11
CA PHE A 50 -30.55 -8.86 40.75
C PHE A 50 -31.35 -9.61 39.67
N ASN A 51 -31.71 -8.89 38.61
CA ASN A 51 -32.55 -9.39 37.52
C ASN A 51 -31.83 -9.22 36.17
N ALA A 52 -30.93 -10.14 35.80
CA ALA A 52 -30.04 -9.99 34.64
C ALA A 52 -29.78 -11.28 33.85
N LEU A 53 -29.17 -11.19 32.65
CA LEU A 53 -28.54 -12.35 31.99
C LEU A 53 -27.07 -12.46 32.38
N ILE A 54 -26.37 -11.33 32.37
CA ILE A 54 -25.00 -11.19 32.85
C ILE A 54 -25.02 -10.18 34.00
N TYR A 55 -24.72 -10.66 35.20
CA TYR A 55 -24.38 -9.83 36.35
C TYR A 55 -22.88 -9.92 36.60
N THR A 56 -22.23 -8.78 36.80
CA THR A 56 -20.81 -8.76 37.14
C THR A 56 -20.47 -7.73 38.21
N SER A 57 -19.77 -8.17 39.26
CA SER A 57 -18.91 -7.39 40.15
C SER A 57 -17.40 -7.69 39.93
N GLY A 58 -17.08 -8.42 38.84
CA GLY A 58 -15.73 -8.76 38.40
C GLY A 58 -15.49 -8.32 36.94
N SER A 59 -14.80 -9.13 36.14
CA SER A 59 -14.48 -8.81 34.74
C SER A 59 -15.28 -9.66 33.74
N VAL A 60 -15.81 -9.02 32.70
CA VAL A 60 -16.41 -9.68 31.55
C VAL A 60 -15.67 -9.24 30.29
N GLU A 61 -15.23 -10.20 29.48
CA GLU A 61 -14.39 -9.94 28.32
C GLU A 61 -14.94 -10.68 27.10
N PHE A 62 -15.37 -9.93 26.09
CA PHE A 62 -15.74 -10.48 24.79
C PHE A 62 -14.56 -10.27 23.84
N LYS A 63 -13.81 -11.35 23.57
CA LYS A 63 -12.56 -11.30 22.80
C LYS A 63 -12.80 -11.14 21.30
N GLU A 64 -11.71 -10.92 20.59
CA GLU A 64 -11.69 -10.58 19.17
C GLU A 64 -12.63 -11.45 18.31
N GLY A 65 -13.49 -10.83 17.50
CA GLY A 65 -14.39 -11.53 16.59
C GLY A 65 -15.47 -12.40 17.26
N SER A 66 -15.61 -12.34 18.59
CA SER A 66 -16.67 -13.06 19.29
C SER A 66 -18.05 -12.49 18.99
N LYS A 67 -19.09 -13.32 19.12
CA LYS A 67 -20.48 -12.93 18.87
C LYS A 67 -21.32 -13.20 20.09
N VAL A 68 -21.95 -12.17 20.65
CA VAL A 68 -22.76 -12.28 21.86
C VAL A 68 -24.17 -11.76 21.57
N THR A 69 -25.18 -12.63 21.66
CA THR A 69 -26.59 -12.25 21.55
C THR A 69 -27.26 -12.40 22.91
N LEU A 70 -27.91 -11.34 23.38
CA LEU A 70 -28.60 -11.30 24.67
C LEU A 70 -30.09 -10.99 24.48
N ASN A 71 -30.93 -11.76 25.16
CA ASN A 71 -32.37 -11.55 25.26
C ASN A 71 -33.14 -11.53 23.92
N LYS A 72 -32.73 -12.37 22.96
CA LYS A 72 -33.34 -12.48 21.62
C LYS A 72 -34.86 -12.68 21.63
N ASN A 73 -35.41 -13.24 22.71
CA ASN A 73 -36.85 -13.45 22.88
C ASN A 73 -37.62 -12.21 23.38
N LYS A 74 -36.95 -11.07 23.59
CA LYS A 74 -37.55 -9.80 24.04
C LYS A 74 -38.40 -9.98 25.29
N LEU A 75 -37.82 -10.54 26.35
CA LEU A 75 -38.53 -10.76 27.61
C LEU A 75 -39.05 -9.42 28.19
N GLN A 76 -40.37 -9.24 28.18
CA GLN A 76 -41.05 -8.11 28.81
C GLN A 76 -41.10 -8.34 30.32
N GLU A 77 -40.19 -7.68 31.04
CA GLU A 77 -40.12 -7.77 32.48
C GLU A 77 -39.63 -6.46 33.08
N THR A 78 -40.23 -6.09 34.20
CA THR A 78 -39.89 -4.90 34.97
C THR A 78 -38.50 -5.02 35.60
N ASN A 79 -37.67 -3.98 35.44
CA ASN A 79 -36.33 -3.89 36.03
C ASN A 79 -35.39 -5.04 35.64
N PHE A 80 -35.61 -5.65 34.47
CA PHE A 80 -34.71 -6.64 33.89
C PHE A 80 -33.60 -5.98 33.06
N SER A 81 -32.36 -6.40 33.30
CA SER A 81 -31.17 -5.88 32.64
C SER A 81 -30.36 -7.02 32.02
N PRO A 82 -30.45 -7.27 30.69
CA PRO A 82 -29.53 -8.15 29.98
C PRO A 82 -28.08 -8.07 30.46
N ILE A 83 -27.57 -6.85 30.67
CA ILE A 83 -26.26 -6.62 31.29
C ILE A 83 -26.40 -5.73 32.54
N TYR A 84 -25.90 -6.22 33.66
CA TYR A 84 -25.76 -5.48 34.91
C TYR A 84 -24.27 -5.44 35.33
N ILE A 85 -23.70 -4.24 35.34
CA ILE A 85 -22.34 -3.94 35.78
C ILE A 85 -22.41 -3.27 37.15
N ASP A 86 -21.90 -3.95 38.17
CA ASP A 86 -21.84 -3.43 39.53
C ASP A 86 -20.58 -2.56 39.75
N THR A 87 -20.47 -2.00 40.95
CA THR A 87 -19.37 -1.16 41.38
C THR A 87 -18.04 -1.90 41.24
N GLY A 88 -17.08 -1.28 40.55
CA GLY A 88 -15.73 -1.81 40.32
C GLY A 88 -15.62 -2.82 39.17
N ALA A 89 -16.74 -3.21 38.55
CA ALA A 89 -16.75 -4.18 37.47
C ALA A 89 -16.47 -3.55 36.11
N ASN A 90 -16.05 -4.38 35.16
CA ASN A 90 -15.83 -3.98 33.79
C ASN A 90 -16.40 -5.00 32.80
N LEU A 91 -16.91 -4.48 31.70
CA LEU A 91 -17.17 -5.22 30.47
C LEU A 91 -16.28 -4.65 29.36
N THR A 92 -15.51 -5.50 28.70
CA THR A 92 -14.75 -5.14 27.49
C THR A 92 -15.26 -5.91 26.29
N VAL A 93 -15.34 -5.23 25.16
CA VAL A 93 -15.74 -5.80 23.86
C VAL A 93 -14.60 -5.52 22.89
N ASP A 94 -13.83 -6.54 22.56
CA ASP A 94 -12.59 -6.43 21.78
C ASP A 94 -12.87 -6.36 20.26
N LYS A 95 -11.79 -6.16 19.49
CA LYS A 95 -11.83 -5.94 18.05
C LYS A 95 -12.70 -6.93 17.29
N ASP A 96 -13.52 -6.41 16.38
CA ASP A 96 -14.44 -7.16 15.53
C ASP A 96 -15.48 -8.00 16.30
N ALA A 97 -15.52 -7.91 17.64
CA ALA A 97 -16.56 -8.55 18.43
C ALA A 97 -17.90 -7.83 18.24
N VAL A 98 -18.98 -8.61 18.24
CA VAL A 98 -20.34 -8.13 17.97
C VAL A 98 -21.24 -8.49 19.13
N VAL A 99 -21.85 -7.47 19.74
CA VAL A 99 -22.84 -7.65 20.81
C VAL A 99 -24.21 -7.17 20.32
N ASN A 100 -25.20 -8.04 20.40
CA ASN A 100 -26.59 -7.72 20.06
C ASN A 100 -27.46 -7.92 21.30
N ILE A 101 -28.18 -6.87 21.69
CA ILE A 101 -29.08 -6.89 22.85
C ILE A 101 -30.48 -6.49 22.38
N ASP A 102 -31.44 -7.38 22.57
CA ASP A 102 -32.85 -7.06 22.35
C ASP A 102 -33.50 -6.69 23.69
N GLY A 103 -33.98 -5.46 23.80
CA GLY A 103 -34.72 -4.94 24.93
C GLY A 103 -36.22 -4.90 24.65
N ALA A 104 -37.02 -5.02 25.71
CA ALA A 104 -38.47 -4.97 25.68
C ALA A 104 -39.03 -4.03 26.76
N THR A 105 -40.35 -3.81 26.76
CA THR A 105 -41.02 -2.93 27.72
C THR A 105 -40.66 -3.31 29.16
N GLY A 106 -40.31 -2.29 29.96
CA GLY A 106 -39.91 -2.44 31.36
C GLY A 106 -38.45 -2.85 31.57
N ASN A 107 -37.65 -3.04 30.52
CA ASN A 107 -36.24 -3.39 30.65
C ASN A 107 -35.33 -2.16 30.89
N THR A 108 -34.12 -2.42 31.34
CA THR A 108 -32.97 -1.49 31.28
C THR A 108 -31.81 -2.28 30.67
N PRO A 109 -31.70 -2.36 29.33
CA PRO A 109 -30.76 -3.21 28.61
C PRO A 109 -29.35 -3.28 29.20
N ILE A 110 -28.78 -2.11 29.53
CA ILE A 110 -27.50 -2.01 30.22
C ILE A 110 -27.65 -1.13 31.46
N LYS A 111 -27.28 -1.67 32.61
CA LYS A 111 -27.22 -0.94 33.88
C LYS A 111 -25.81 -0.95 34.44
N ILE A 112 -25.28 0.23 34.74
CA ILE A 112 -23.96 0.44 35.32
C ILE A 112 -24.15 1.16 36.65
N VAL A 113 -23.50 0.66 37.71
CA VAL A 113 -23.59 1.22 39.06
C VAL A 113 -22.20 1.54 39.60
N GLY A 114 -22.12 2.54 40.48
CA GLY A 114 -20.88 2.91 41.17
C GLY A 114 -19.86 3.45 40.18
N ASN A 115 -18.69 2.84 40.12
CA ASN A 115 -17.61 3.16 39.18
C ASN A 115 -17.41 2.07 38.11
N GLY A 116 -18.42 1.22 37.85
CA GLY A 116 -18.36 0.20 36.82
C GLY A 116 -18.22 0.78 35.40
N THR A 117 -17.71 -0.01 34.46
CA THR A 117 -17.44 0.45 33.09
C THR A 117 -17.87 -0.54 32.00
N VAL A 118 -18.25 0.01 30.85
CA VAL A 118 -18.38 -0.72 29.59
C VAL A 118 -17.47 -0.06 28.57
N ASN A 119 -16.59 -0.86 27.95
CA ASN A 119 -15.62 -0.41 26.96
C ASN A 119 -15.85 -1.20 25.67
N LEU A 120 -16.34 -0.51 24.64
CA LEU A 120 -16.30 -1.01 23.28
C LEU A 120 -14.90 -0.66 22.76
N ASN A 121 -13.98 -1.63 22.73
CA ASN A 121 -12.61 -1.45 22.25
C ASN A 121 -12.58 -1.40 20.72
N GLU A 122 -11.44 -0.99 20.14
CA GLU A 122 -11.32 -0.68 18.71
C GLU A 122 -11.93 -1.71 17.77
N GLY A 123 -12.71 -1.26 16.79
CA GLY A 123 -13.36 -2.08 15.77
C GLY A 123 -14.51 -2.94 16.28
N SER A 124 -14.92 -2.83 17.55
CA SER A 124 -16.04 -3.59 18.09
C SER A 124 -17.39 -2.97 17.75
N SER A 125 -18.46 -3.75 17.90
CA SER A 125 -19.82 -3.28 17.65
C SER A 125 -20.80 -3.73 18.72
N MET A 126 -21.68 -2.81 19.12
CA MET A 126 -22.81 -3.09 19.99
C MET A 126 -24.08 -2.51 19.40
N THR A 127 -25.10 -3.36 19.25
CA THR A 127 -26.44 -2.96 18.84
C THR A 127 -27.43 -3.27 19.96
N ILE A 128 -28.24 -2.28 20.34
CA ILE A 128 -29.31 -2.42 21.31
C ILE A 128 -30.62 -2.01 20.65
N ASN A 129 -31.55 -2.96 20.53
CA ASN A 129 -32.88 -2.68 20.02
C ASN A 129 -33.88 -2.69 21.16
N GLN A 130 -34.31 -1.53 21.62
CA GLN A 130 -35.32 -1.39 22.67
C GLN A 130 -36.70 -1.24 22.03
N THR A 131 -37.61 -2.17 22.33
CA THR A 131 -39.02 -2.04 21.98
C THR A 131 -39.84 -1.68 23.22
N GLY A 132 -40.58 -0.58 23.15
CA GLY A 132 -41.39 -0.07 24.26
C GLY A 132 -40.58 0.65 25.34
N ASP A 133 -41.29 1.09 26.38
CA ASP A 133 -40.74 1.95 27.43
C ASP A 133 -39.72 1.21 28.31
N THR A 134 -38.73 1.92 28.85
CA THR A 134 -37.75 1.37 29.80
C THR A 134 -38.33 1.27 31.22
N PHE A 135 -37.62 0.60 32.14
CA PHE A 135 -38.03 0.57 33.54
C PHE A 135 -38.03 1.98 34.16
N GLY A 136 -39.23 2.48 34.52
CA GLY A 136 -39.37 3.82 35.09
C GLY A 136 -38.86 4.89 34.13
N THR A 137 -38.00 5.78 34.61
CA THR A 137 -37.29 6.76 33.75
C THR A 137 -35.83 6.37 33.54
N ASN A 138 -35.47 5.08 33.63
CA ASN A 138 -34.11 4.65 33.31
C ASN A 138 -33.82 4.80 31.81
N GLY A 139 -32.56 5.00 31.45
CA GLY A 139 -32.16 4.93 30.05
C GLY A 139 -32.13 3.49 29.54
N VAL A 140 -32.06 3.32 28.21
CA VAL A 140 -31.63 2.05 27.60
C VAL A 140 -30.27 1.64 28.15
N ILE A 141 -29.37 2.63 28.25
CA ILE A 141 -28.15 2.57 29.06
C ILE A 141 -28.35 3.49 30.26
N ASN A 142 -28.20 2.94 31.46
CA ASN A 142 -28.28 3.70 32.71
C ASN A 142 -26.93 3.67 33.43
N ILE A 143 -26.29 4.82 33.56
CA ILE A 143 -24.99 5.00 34.23
C ILE A 143 -25.19 5.72 35.56
N ALA A 144 -25.39 4.95 36.62
CA ALA A 144 -25.60 5.45 37.96
C ALA A 144 -24.28 5.56 38.74
N GLY A 145 -23.92 6.78 39.16
CA GLY A 145 -22.71 7.03 39.94
C GLY A 145 -21.59 7.70 39.13
N SER A 146 -20.38 7.14 39.19
CA SER A 146 -19.14 7.64 38.55
C SER A 146 -18.62 6.70 37.45
N GLY A 147 -19.43 5.73 37.04
CA GLY A 147 -19.10 4.76 36.00
C GLY A 147 -19.05 5.37 34.60
N GLY A 148 -18.72 4.56 33.61
CA GLY A 148 -18.57 5.07 32.24
C GLY A 148 -18.93 4.09 31.14
N PHE A 149 -19.27 4.67 29.99
CA PHE A 149 -19.48 3.97 28.73
C PHE A 149 -18.57 4.59 27.67
N TYR A 150 -17.66 3.80 27.12
CA TYR A 150 -16.62 4.27 26.22
C TYR A 150 -16.74 3.55 24.88
N VAL A 151 -16.84 4.33 23.80
CA VAL A 151 -16.86 3.85 22.41
C VAL A 151 -15.52 4.19 21.80
N ALA A 152 -14.71 3.15 21.57
CA ALA A 152 -13.39 3.27 21.02
C ALA A 152 -13.40 3.25 19.49
N SER A 153 -12.22 3.01 18.91
CA SER A 153 -11.80 3.44 17.58
C SER A 153 -12.49 2.69 16.51
N GLY A 154 -13.05 3.38 15.54
CA GLY A 154 -13.85 2.72 14.50
C GLY A 154 -14.99 1.85 15.07
N SER A 155 -15.31 1.97 16.37
CA SER A 155 -16.30 1.11 17.02
C SER A 155 -17.69 1.66 16.79
N THR A 156 -18.67 0.77 16.79
CA THR A 156 -20.05 1.14 16.48
C THR A 156 -20.96 0.93 17.69
N LEU A 157 -21.69 1.97 18.08
CA LEU A 157 -22.82 1.88 19.02
C LEU A 157 -24.12 2.24 18.30
N ALA A 158 -24.99 1.27 18.12
CA ALA A 158 -26.35 1.50 17.61
C ALA A 158 -27.36 1.28 18.73
N ILE A 159 -28.18 2.29 19.04
CA ILE A 159 -29.31 2.14 19.94
C ILE A 159 -30.57 2.58 19.20
N ASN A 160 -31.47 1.63 18.97
CA ASN A 160 -32.73 1.87 18.27
C ASN A 160 -33.88 1.69 19.26
N VAL A 161 -34.57 2.79 19.57
CA VAL A 161 -35.76 2.80 20.43
C VAL A 161 -37.01 2.92 19.56
N THR A 162 -37.96 2.00 19.71
CA THR A 162 -39.17 1.93 18.89
C THR A 162 -40.39 1.54 19.72
N GLY A 163 -41.59 1.88 19.23
CA GLY A 163 -42.83 1.36 19.81
C GLY A 163 -43.08 1.80 21.26
N THR A 164 -42.61 3.00 21.62
CA THR A 164 -42.80 3.61 22.94
C THR A 164 -44.23 4.14 23.10
N ASP A 165 -44.81 3.99 24.28
CA ASP A 165 -46.20 4.37 24.54
C ASP A 165 -46.30 5.83 25.03
N ALA A 166 -47.13 6.11 26.03
CA ALA A 166 -47.32 7.45 26.60
C ALA A 166 -46.29 7.79 27.70
N ALA A 167 -45.46 6.84 28.15
CA ALA A 167 -44.47 7.09 29.20
C ALA A 167 -43.23 7.78 28.65
N SER A 168 -42.49 8.46 29.54
CA SER A 168 -41.24 9.11 29.16
C SER A 168 -40.13 8.10 28.91
N ILE A 169 -39.30 8.34 27.89
CA ILE A 169 -38.16 7.48 27.56
C ILE A 169 -36.84 8.27 27.48
N ASN A 170 -35.77 7.60 27.91
CA ASN A 170 -34.40 8.07 27.79
C ASN A 170 -33.57 7.03 27.01
N VAL A 171 -32.71 7.45 26.08
CA VAL A 171 -31.74 6.52 25.46
C VAL A 171 -30.60 6.26 26.44
N ILE A 172 -29.92 7.30 26.90
CA ILE A 172 -28.90 7.21 27.94
C ILE A 172 -29.29 8.08 29.12
N LYS A 173 -29.19 7.52 30.33
CA LYS A 173 -29.36 8.26 31.57
C LYS A 173 -28.09 8.22 32.41
N THR A 174 -27.77 9.37 33.00
CA THR A 174 -26.69 9.54 33.96
C THR A 174 -27.22 10.20 35.23
N THR A 175 -26.68 9.88 36.41
CA THR A 175 -27.17 10.47 37.68
C THR A 175 -26.05 11.02 38.58
N GLY A 176 -24.79 10.71 38.30
CA GLY A 176 -23.63 11.25 39.01
C GLY A 176 -22.53 11.69 38.03
N SER A 177 -21.27 11.67 38.49
CA SER A 177 -20.08 12.04 37.69
C SER A 177 -19.72 10.97 36.64
N SER A 178 -20.74 10.51 35.92
CA SER A 178 -20.69 9.50 34.87
C SER A 178 -19.94 10.03 33.65
N GLN A 179 -19.35 9.10 32.88
CA GLN A 179 -18.63 9.42 31.66
C GLN A 179 -19.25 8.70 30.45
N LEU A 180 -19.45 9.45 29.38
CA LEU A 180 -19.78 8.94 28.06
C LEU A 180 -18.71 9.46 27.11
N SER A 181 -18.02 8.56 26.40
CA SER A 181 -16.94 8.97 25.51
C SER A 181 -17.09 8.30 24.16
N PHE A 182 -16.97 9.10 23.11
CA PHE A 182 -16.84 8.71 21.72
C PHE A 182 -15.59 9.33 21.18
N ALA A 183 -14.90 8.59 20.35
CA ALA A 183 -13.53 8.92 20.12
C ALA A 183 -13.24 8.66 18.60
N GLN A 184 -12.01 8.75 18.07
CA GLN A 184 -11.72 8.72 16.61
C GLN A 184 -12.52 7.68 15.89
N ASP A 185 -13.10 8.13 14.79
CA ASP A 185 -13.76 7.29 13.83
C ASP A 185 -14.89 6.43 14.44
N ALA A 186 -15.24 6.66 15.72
CA ALA A 186 -16.36 6.04 16.37
C ALA A 186 -17.62 6.44 15.61
N THR A 187 -18.49 5.45 15.43
CA THR A 187 -19.79 5.64 14.84
C THR A 187 -20.83 5.34 15.90
N ALA A 188 -21.71 6.29 16.19
CA ALA A 188 -22.81 6.05 17.09
C ALA A 188 -24.11 6.60 16.53
N LYS A 189 -25.16 5.79 16.62
CA LYS A 189 -26.51 6.18 16.22
C LYS A 189 -27.45 5.88 17.36
N LEU A 190 -27.92 6.92 18.02
CA LEU A 190 -28.82 6.84 19.17
C LEU A 190 -30.16 7.44 18.74
N THR A 191 -31.11 6.58 18.42
CA THR A 191 -32.39 6.99 17.84
C THR A 191 -33.57 6.59 18.68
N ILE A 192 -34.52 7.51 18.75
CA ILE A 192 -35.90 7.24 19.14
C ILE A 192 -36.77 7.41 17.91
N ASN A 193 -37.56 6.40 17.57
CA ASN A 193 -38.46 6.44 16.43
C ASN A 193 -39.91 6.19 16.88
N GLY A 194 -40.72 7.26 16.80
CA GLY A 194 -42.13 7.29 17.19
C GLY A 194 -42.38 7.61 18.66
N GLY A 195 -43.63 7.41 19.09
CA GLY A 195 -44.07 7.58 20.48
C GLY A 195 -44.85 8.85 20.76
N THR A 196 -45.58 8.84 21.88
CA THR A 196 -46.40 9.98 22.35
C THR A 196 -45.97 10.53 23.70
N GLY A 197 -45.21 9.75 24.48
CA GLY A 197 -44.53 10.22 25.68
C GLY A 197 -43.35 11.14 25.40
N ILE A 198 -42.84 11.78 26.46
CA ILE A 198 -41.70 12.69 26.38
C ILE A 198 -40.42 11.88 26.14
N ALA A 199 -39.64 12.26 25.13
CA ALA A 199 -38.46 11.51 24.73
C ALA A 199 -37.19 12.36 24.85
N TYR A 200 -36.15 11.75 25.42
CA TYR A 200 -34.82 12.34 25.52
C TYR A 200 -33.75 11.36 25.05
N VAL A 201 -32.77 11.85 24.29
CA VAL A 201 -31.61 11.00 23.95
C VAL A 201 -30.67 10.91 25.15
N LEU A 202 -30.38 12.05 25.78
CA LEU A 202 -29.44 12.17 26.89
C LEU A 202 -30.12 12.80 28.10
N ASN A 203 -30.36 11.98 29.13
CA ASN A 203 -30.78 12.46 30.45
C ASN A 203 -29.55 12.61 31.35
N ILE A 204 -29.20 13.86 31.68
CA ILE A 204 -27.94 14.24 32.30
C ILE A 204 -28.10 14.56 33.78
N GLY A 205 -27.35 13.82 34.60
CA GLY A 205 -27.27 13.96 36.05
C GLY A 205 -26.28 15.03 36.49
N ASN A 206 -25.68 14.87 37.68
CA ASN A 206 -24.74 15.85 38.24
C ASN A 206 -23.29 15.59 37.84
N ASN A 207 -22.61 16.60 37.28
CA ASN A 207 -21.21 16.58 36.85
C ASN A 207 -20.88 15.46 35.84
N SER A 208 -21.83 15.10 34.97
CA SER A 208 -21.59 14.10 33.93
C SER A 208 -20.79 14.68 32.76
N LYS A 209 -19.94 13.86 32.13
CA LYS A 209 -19.06 14.28 31.03
C LYS A 209 -19.38 13.48 29.77
N ILE A 210 -19.60 14.20 28.67
CA ILE A 210 -19.77 13.64 27.33
C ILE A 210 -18.62 14.14 26.48
N ASN A 211 -17.73 13.25 26.06
CA ASN A 211 -16.57 13.58 25.23
C ASN A 211 -16.72 12.98 23.84
N ILE A 212 -16.42 13.77 22.81
CA ILE A 212 -16.45 13.38 21.40
C ILE A 212 -15.14 13.85 20.77
N TYR A 213 -14.33 12.94 20.24
CA TYR A 213 -13.01 13.27 19.68
C TYR A 213 -12.87 12.69 18.27
N MET A 214 -12.71 13.52 17.24
CA MET A 214 -12.58 13.14 15.81
C MET A 214 -13.51 11.99 15.36
N PRO A 215 -14.82 12.02 15.68
CA PRO A 215 -15.69 10.89 15.37
C PRO A 215 -15.84 10.71 13.85
N LYS A 216 -16.24 9.51 13.43
CA LYS A 216 -16.74 9.34 12.06
C LYS A 216 -18.12 9.96 11.93
N SER A 217 -19.02 9.58 12.84
CA SER A 217 -20.38 10.13 12.94
C SER A 217 -21.01 9.73 14.29
N ILE A 218 -21.39 10.71 15.11
CA ILE A 218 -22.18 10.50 16.34
C ILE A 218 -23.51 11.23 16.16
N LEU A 219 -24.55 10.47 15.85
CA LEU A 219 -25.91 10.95 15.64
C LEU A 219 -26.77 10.72 16.88
N PHE A 220 -27.27 11.81 17.45
CA PHE A 220 -28.37 11.81 18.39
C PHE A 220 -29.63 12.23 17.65
N SER A 221 -30.71 11.45 17.68
CA SER A 221 -31.92 11.80 16.94
C SER A 221 -33.21 11.30 17.57
N ILE A 222 -34.26 12.11 17.45
CA ILE A 222 -35.64 11.82 17.80
C ILE A 222 -36.47 12.02 16.53
N GLU A 223 -36.95 10.91 15.95
CA GLU A 223 -37.74 10.90 14.72
C GLU A 223 -39.19 10.51 15.03
N GLY A 224 -40.16 11.25 14.49
CA GLY A 224 -41.58 10.85 14.54
C GLY A 224 -42.25 10.85 15.92
N ASN A 225 -41.58 11.32 16.97
CA ASN A 225 -42.19 11.55 18.28
C ASN A 225 -43.05 12.83 18.24
N THR A 226 -44.29 12.76 18.73
CA THR A 226 -45.23 13.89 18.62
C THR A 226 -45.27 14.78 19.86
N ASN A 227 -44.43 14.52 20.86
CA ASN A 227 -44.46 15.26 22.12
C ASN A 227 -43.55 16.49 22.04
N SER A 228 -44.13 17.68 22.17
CA SER A 228 -43.38 18.95 22.07
C SER A 228 -42.42 19.22 23.24
N ALA A 229 -42.50 18.43 24.31
CA ALA A 229 -41.55 18.52 25.41
C ALA A 229 -40.24 17.75 25.16
N SER A 230 -40.20 16.89 24.14
CA SER A 230 -39.03 16.09 23.76
C SER A 230 -37.87 16.96 23.29
N SER A 231 -36.64 16.53 23.56
CA SER A 231 -35.40 17.22 23.18
C SER A 231 -34.23 16.25 23.21
N ILE A 232 -33.12 16.55 22.54
CA ILE A 232 -31.92 15.72 22.66
C ILE A 232 -31.45 15.60 24.12
N PHE A 233 -31.46 16.70 24.88
CA PHE A 233 -31.00 16.75 26.26
C PHE A 233 -32.13 16.99 27.27
N ASP A 234 -32.05 16.32 28.41
CA ASP A 234 -32.75 16.65 29.66
C ASP A 234 -31.75 16.63 30.83
N VAL A 235 -31.35 17.81 31.29
CA VAL A 235 -30.29 18.01 32.29
C VAL A 235 -30.94 18.36 33.61
N THR A 236 -31.07 17.34 34.46
CA THR A 236 -31.61 17.45 35.82
C THR A 236 -30.57 17.95 36.82
N GLY A 237 -29.28 17.82 36.47
CA GLY A 237 -28.14 18.26 37.27
C GLY A 237 -27.24 19.26 36.55
N SER A 238 -26.01 18.83 36.25
CA SER A 238 -25.00 19.61 35.52
C SER A 238 -24.12 18.68 34.70
N GLY A 239 -23.60 19.15 33.57
CA GLY A 239 -22.67 18.34 32.78
C GLY A 239 -21.89 19.15 31.78
N ALA A 240 -21.01 18.49 31.06
CA ALA A 240 -20.28 19.08 29.95
C ALA A 240 -20.34 18.18 28.72
N LEU A 241 -20.61 18.77 27.56
CA LEU A 241 -20.44 18.17 26.25
C LEU A 241 -19.22 18.79 25.59
N THR A 242 -18.21 18.00 25.28
CA THR A 242 -16.98 18.46 24.66
C THR A 242 -16.74 17.72 23.34
N GLY A 243 -16.62 18.48 22.25
CA GLY A 243 -16.20 18.01 20.94
C GLY A 243 -14.78 18.49 20.62
N GLN A 244 -13.94 17.62 20.10
CA GLN A 244 -12.59 17.97 19.65
C GLN A 244 -12.39 17.51 18.20
N TYR A 245 -11.90 18.42 17.35
CA TYR A 245 -11.69 18.21 15.92
C TYR A 245 -12.97 17.72 15.23
N VAL A 246 -14.05 18.48 15.42
CA VAL A 246 -15.40 18.11 14.98
C VAL A 246 -16.02 19.20 14.12
N LYS A 247 -16.99 18.78 13.30
CA LYS A 247 -18.03 19.62 12.71
C LYS A 247 -19.38 19.11 13.21
N ILE A 248 -20.35 20.00 13.46
CA ILE A 248 -21.65 19.66 14.04
C ILE A 248 -22.77 19.97 13.03
N ILE A 249 -23.65 19.01 12.79
CA ILE A 249 -24.75 19.10 11.82
C ILE A 249 -26.09 18.98 12.58
N PRO A 250 -26.92 20.04 12.64
CA PRO A 250 -28.22 20.02 13.33
C PRO A 250 -29.39 19.63 12.41
N ASP A 251 -30.57 19.39 12.99
CA ASP A 251 -31.77 18.85 12.30
C ASP A 251 -32.49 19.81 11.33
N ASN A 252 -32.06 21.07 11.21
CA ASN A 252 -32.93 22.13 10.67
C ASN A 252 -32.54 22.64 9.27
N GLY A 253 -31.82 21.84 8.47
CA GLY A 253 -31.29 22.30 7.17
C GLY A 253 -30.34 23.50 7.30
N LYS A 254 -29.88 23.79 8.53
CA LYS A 254 -28.84 24.78 8.82
C LYS A 254 -27.53 24.24 8.26
N ASN A 255 -26.67 25.16 7.83
CA ASN A 255 -25.32 24.79 7.43
C ASN A 255 -24.59 24.15 8.62
N PRO A 256 -23.69 23.18 8.37
CA PRO A 256 -22.86 22.63 9.42
C PRO A 256 -22.07 23.71 10.17
N PHE A 257 -21.96 23.53 11.49
CA PHE A 257 -21.22 24.37 12.42
C PHE A 257 -19.78 23.88 12.57
N GLY A 258 -18.83 24.80 12.59
CA GLY A 258 -17.39 24.51 12.66
C GLY A 258 -16.68 24.65 11.31
N PRO A 259 -15.50 24.03 11.12
CA PRO A 259 -14.87 23.03 12.00
C PRO A 259 -14.28 23.62 13.28
N TYR A 260 -14.26 22.80 14.33
CA TYR A 260 -13.75 23.13 15.66
C TYR A 260 -12.55 22.27 16.01
N LYS A 261 -11.45 22.90 16.44
CA LYS A 261 -10.38 22.17 17.13
C LYS A 261 -10.88 21.68 18.49
N SER A 262 -11.64 22.52 19.19
CA SER A 262 -12.27 22.22 20.48
C SER A 262 -13.56 23.02 20.61
N VAL A 263 -14.62 22.41 21.12
CA VAL A 263 -15.87 23.07 21.50
C VAL A 263 -16.39 22.42 22.78
N SER A 264 -16.81 23.21 23.75
CA SER A 264 -17.30 22.73 25.04
C SER A 264 -18.55 23.49 25.48
N TYR A 265 -19.59 22.75 25.87
CA TYR A 265 -20.86 23.28 26.34
C TYR A 265 -21.12 22.84 27.78
N ALA A 266 -21.30 23.81 28.69
CA ALA A 266 -21.78 23.50 30.04
C ALA A 266 -23.30 23.31 30.02
N LEU A 267 -23.75 22.08 30.25
CA LEU A 267 -25.14 21.66 30.10
C LEU A 267 -26.00 22.01 31.32
N SER A 268 -27.23 22.51 31.06
CA SER A 268 -28.29 22.78 32.04
C SER A 268 -29.68 22.83 31.37
N GLY A 269 -30.74 22.38 32.06
CA GLY A 269 -32.09 22.38 31.49
C GLY A 269 -32.20 21.48 30.26
N LYS A 270 -32.62 22.01 29.11
CA LYS A 270 -32.74 21.23 27.86
C LYS A 270 -31.50 21.27 26.96
N GLY A 271 -30.35 21.74 27.45
CA GLY A 271 -29.18 21.94 26.60
C GLY A 271 -28.12 22.81 27.24
N SER A 272 -27.72 23.89 26.56
CA SER A 272 -26.72 24.85 27.00
C SER A 272 -27.22 26.29 26.70
N THR A 273 -26.33 27.26 26.84
CA THR A 273 -26.52 28.65 26.36
C THR A 273 -25.21 29.17 25.80
N SER A 274 -25.26 30.11 24.86
CA SER A 274 -24.10 30.76 24.22
C SER A 274 -23.07 31.28 25.23
N THR A 275 -23.52 31.99 26.27
CA THR A 275 -22.65 32.53 27.35
C THR A 275 -21.86 31.49 28.15
N LYS A 276 -22.17 30.21 27.99
CA LYS A 276 -21.51 29.09 28.68
C LYS A 276 -20.74 28.18 27.72
N ALA A 277 -20.76 28.47 26.42
CA ALA A 277 -19.97 27.76 25.44
C ALA A 277 -18.51 28.23 25.50
N THR A 278 -17.57 27.35 25.15
CA THR A 278 -16.16 27.70 24.95
C THR A 278 -15.73 27.04 23.65
N VAL A 279 -15.38 27.87 22.66
CA VAL A 279 -15.16 27.41 21.28
C VAL A 279 -13.77 27.84 20.80
N GLN A 280 -13.07 26.92 20.14
CA GLN A 280 -11.87 27.16 19.36
C GLN A 280 -12.14 26.69 17.93
N GLY A 281 -12.60 27.62 17.11
CA GLY A 281 -12.94 27.41 15.71
C GLY A 281 -11.77 27.61 14.77
N LEU A 282 -11.95 27.20 13.52
CA LEU A 282 -11.01 27.52 12.43
C LEU A 282 -11.00 29.01 12.09
N THR A 283 -12.15 29.66 12.20
CA THR A 283 -12.34 31.08 11.92
C THR A 283 -13.13 31.75 13.05
N PRO A 284 -13.08 33.09 13.18
CA PRO A 284 -13.94 33.81 14.12
C PRO A 284 -15.45 33.56 13.89
N ASP A 285 -15.85 33.37 12.63
CA ASP A 285 -17.24 33.01 12.29
C ASP A 285 -17.60 31.61 12.80
N ALA A 286 -16.66 30.66 12.70
CA ALA A 286 -16.84 29.33 13.27
C ALA A 286 -17.02 29.43 14.80
N GLU A 287 -16.17 30.21 15.49
CA GLU A 287 -16.29 30.44 16.94
C GLU A 287 -17.67 30.96 17.33
N THR A 288 -18.13 32.05 16.69
CA THR A 288 -19.45 32.66 16.93
C THR A 288 -20.57 31.65 16.70
N SER A 289 -20.52 30.91 15.58
CA SER A 289 -21.54 29.93 15.24
C SER A 289 -21.63 28.78 16.25
N GLY A 290 -20.51 28.42 16.88
CA GLY A 290 -20.47 27.38 17.91
C GLY A 290 -21.11 27.85 19.21
N GLU A 291 -20.97 29.13 19.55
CA GLU A 291 -21.66 29.75 20.68
C GLU A 291 -23.17 29.81 20.43
N ASP A 292 -23.60 30.26 19.24
CA ASP A 292 -25.01 30.36 18.86
C ASP A 292 -25.73 29.00 18.87
N LEU A 293 -25.06 27.93 18.40
CA LEU A 293 -25.61 26.57 18.43
C LEU A 293 -26.05 26.14 19.84
N ALA A 294 -25.37 26.62 20.89
CA ALA A 294 -25.74 26.28 22.27
C ALA A 294 -27.17 26.72 22.63
N ASP A 295 -27.66 27.81 22.06
CA ASP A 295 -28.99 28.36 22.31
C ASP A 295 -30.09 27.56 21.58
N ASP A 296 -29.73 26.80 20.53
CA ASP A 296 -30.66 25.97 19.74
C ASP A 296 -30.92 24.57 20.34
N PHE A 297 -30.05 24.08 21.23
CA PHE A 297 -30.13 22.73 21.80
C PHE A 297 -31.49 22.38 22.43
N ALA A 298 -32.20 23.37 22.97
CA ALA A 298 -33.50 23.17 23.60
C ALA A 298 -34.61 22.75 22.61
N THR A 299 -34.41 23.01 21.32
CA THR A 299 -35.37 22.74 20.24
C THR A 299 -34.89 21.73 19.21
N ASP A 300 -33.59 21.45 19.15
CA ASP A 300 -33.06 20.46 18.21
C ASP A 300 -33.56 19.04 18.55
N THR A 301 -33.98 18.33 17.52
CA THR A 301 -34.39 16.93 17.56
C THR A 301 -33.36 15.99 16.92
N SER A 302 -32.31 16.55 16.31
CA SER A 302 -31.16 15.82 15.78
C SER A 302 -29.89 16.67 15.88
N LEU A 303 -28.81 16.01 16.28
CA LEU A 303 -27.46 16.57 16.32
C LEU A 303 -26.48 15.47 15.91
N GLU A 304 -25.72 15.72 14.83
CA GLU A 304 -24.67 14.85 14.35
C GLU A 304 -23.29 15.49 14.51
N PHE A 305 -22.37 14.79 15.16
CA PHE A 305 -20.96 15.18 15.24
C PHE A 305 -20.16 14.34 14.26
N VAL A 306 -19.46 14.99 13.34
CA VAL A 306 -18.55 14.34 12.38
C VAL A 306 -17.14 14.90 12.53
N THR A 307 -16.14 14.22 11.96
CA THR A 307 -14.76 14.74 11.92
C THR A 307 -14.72 16.12 11.26
N ALA A 308 -13.80 16.97 11.71
CA ALA A 308 -13.62 18.31 11.18
C ALA A 308 -13.36 18.32 9.65
N ALA A 309 -12.60 17.35 9.15
CA ALA A 309 -12.41 17.07 7.73
C ALA A 309 -12.00 15.60 7.48
N ASP A 310 -12.21 15.16 6.24
CA ASP A 310 -11.75 13.87 5.73
C ASP A 310 -10.41 14.04 4.98
N ASN A 311 -9.36 14.39 5.72
CA ASN A 311 -8.05 14.66 5.14
C ASN A 311 -7.29 13.36 4.78
N PHE A 312 -6.53 13.40 3.69
CA PHE A 312 -5.63 12.33 3.22
C PHE A 312 -4.45 12.97 2.47
N VAL A 313 -3.42 12.20 2.11
CA VAL A 313 -2.37 12.70 1.21
C VAL A 313 -1.79 11.57 0.37
N THR A 314 -1.74 11.78 -0.94
CA THR A 314 -1.08 10.89 -1.89
C THR A 314 -0.08 11.67 -2.73
N VAL A 315 0.88 10.96 -3.31
CA VAL A 315 1.91 11.53 -4.17
C VAL A 315 2.04 10.64 -5.39
N ASP A 316 2.01 11.24 -6.59
CA ASP A 316 2.23 10.51 -7.83
C ASP A 316 3.68 9.99 -7.90
N PRO A 317 3.97 8.93 -8.68
CA PRO A 317 5.32 8.36 -8.79
C PRO A 317 6.39 9.41 -9.11
N VAL A 318 7.53 9.33 -8.41
CA VAL A 318 8.63 10.30 -8.50
C VAL A 318 9.91 9.63 -8.99
N THR A 319 10.60 10.26 -9.94
CA THR A 319 11.93 9.84 -10.42
C THR A 319 12.99 10.91 -10.16
N ASN A 320 14.27 10.58 -10.36
CA ASN A 320 15.39 11.51 -10.32
C ASN A 320 15.31 12.63 -11.39
N GLU A 321 14.44 12.47 -12.40
CA GLU A 321 14.17 13.50 -13.42
C GLU A 321 12.91 14.34 -13.08
N THR A 322 12.14 13.99 -12.04
CA THR A 322 10.93 14.73 -11.66
C THR A 322 11.27 16.17 -11.24
N THR A 323 10.61 17.14 -11.87
CA THR A 323 10.78 18.59 -11.60
C THR A 323 9.56 19.22 -10.92
N THR A 324 8.42 18.54 -10.95
CA THR A 324 7.18 18.96 -10.31
C THR A 324 6.61 17.76 -9.56
N LEU A 325 6.39 17.91 -8.28
CA LEU A 325 5.70 16.93 -7.46
C LEU A 325 4.20 17.18 -7.56
N THR A 326 3.42 16.11 -7.72
CA THR A 326 1.97 16.16 -7.82
C THR A 326 1.35 15.07 -6.95
N GLY A 327 0.08 15.25 -6.61
CA GLY A 327 -0.68 14.27 -5.87
C GLY A 327 -2.05 14.80 -5.46
N LYS A 328 -2.67 14.14 -4.49
CA LYS A 328 -3.97 14.52 -3.96
C LYS A 328 -3.99 14.66 -2.44
N THR A 329 -4.94 15.42 -1.93
CA THR A 329 -5.25 15.61 -0.50
C THR A 329 -6.73 16.03 -0.36
N GLY A 330 -7.20 16.26 0.87
CA GLY A 330 -8.49 16.94 1.11
C GLY A 330 -8.58 18.26 0.32
N ALA A 331 -9.77 18.59 -0.18
CA ALA A 331 -10.01 19.85 -0.89
C ALA A 331 -9.60 21.03 -0.01
N ASP A 332 -8.95 22.05 -0.60
CA ASP A 332 -8.36 23.18 0.12
C ASP A 332 -7.27 22.83 1.15
N GLY A 333 -6.86 21.56 1.24
CA GLY A 333 -5.83 21.09 2.16
C GLY A 333 -4.46 21.67 1.83
N TYR A 334 -3.69 21.98 2.88
CA TYR A 334 -2.36 22.55 2.73
C TYR A 334 -1.27 21.46 2.78
N VAL A 335 -0.31 21.54 1.87
CA VAL A 335 0.76 20.55 1.72
C VAL A 335 2.13 21.18 1.97
N THR A 336 2.99 20.44 2.67
CA THR A 336 4.41 20.73 2.86
C THR A 336 5.27 19.49 2.62
N ILE A 337 6.56 19.68 2.42
CA ILE A 337 7.52 18.62 2.13
C ILE A 337 8.66 18.70 3.13
N THR A 338 9.02 17.57 3.74
CA THR A 338 10.10 17.48 4.72
C THR A 338 11.09 16.39 4.33
N GLY A 339 12.35 16.53 4.73
CA GLY A 339 13.41 15.57 4.40
C GLY A 339 14.07 15.77 3.03
N LEU A 340 13.58 16.70 2.20
CA LEU A 340 14.24 17.09 0.95
C LEU A 340 15.14 18.33 1.16
N LYS A 341 16.41 18.21 0.80
CA LYS A 341 17.40 19.30 0.95
C LYS A 341 17.15 20.42 -0.07
N GLY A 342 17.32 21.67 0.36
CA GLY A 342 17.19 22.84 -0.52
C GLY A 342 15.77 23.38 -0.67
N LEU A 343 14.79 22.76 -0.01
CA LEU A 343 13.46 23.34 0.16
C LEU A 343 13.46 24.43 1.24
N PRO A 344 12.60 25.46 1.13
CA PRO A 344 12.37 26.40 2.22
C PRO A 344 11.83 25.67 3.46
N ALA A 345 12.23 26.11 4.65
CA ALA A 345 11.80 25.48 5.89
C ALA A 345 10.30 25.71 6.13
N GLY A 346 9.50 24.64 6.04
CA GLY A 346 8.10 24.63 6.44
C GLY A 346 7.86 23.49 7.41
N THR A 347 7.74 23.79 8.71
CA THR A 347 7.43 22.77 9.74
C THR A 347 6.18 23.17 10.48
N LEU A 348 5.21 22.26 10.55
CA LEU A 348 3.92 22.45 11.21
C LEU A 348 4.10 22.52 12.73
N MET A 349 4.47 23.69 13.24
CA MET A 349 4.49 23.94 14.67
C MET A 349 3.30 24.83 15.02
N ALA A 350 2.26 24.20 15.56
CA ALA A 350 1.13 24.76 16.30
C ALA A 350 -0.10 25.30 15.54
N ASP A 351 0.04 25.89 14.35
CA ASP A 351 -1.11 26.41 13.57
C ASP A 351 -1.14 25.78 12.17
N PRO A 352 -2.11 24.89 11.89
CA PRO A 352 -2.31 24.28 10.58
C PRO A 352 -2.74 25.25 9.45
N TYR A 353 -2.81 26.56 9.71
CA TYR A 353 -3.26 27.60 8.77
C TYR A 353 -2.36 28.81 8.69
N ASP A 354 -1.15 28.73 9.26
CA ASP A 354 -0.14 29.74 8.98
C ASP A 354 0.32 29.62 7.52
N SER A 355 -0.34 30.36 6.63
CA SER A 355 -0.11 30.35 5.18
C SER A 355 1.36 30.62 4.79
N THR A 356 2.16 31.16 5.72
CA THR A 356 3.60 31.38 5.54
C THR A 356 4.45 30.11 5.73
N LYS A 357 3.86 29.02 6.25
CA LYS A 357 4.54 27.76 6.59
C LYS A 357 4.24 26.58 5.64
N TYR A 358 3.40 26.78 4.64
CA TYR A 358 3.04 25.77 3.62
C TYR A 358 3.72 26.03 2.28
N LEU A 359 3.91 24.97 1.51
CA LEU A 359 4.47 25.06 0.17
C LEU A 359 3.39 25.29 -0.89
N VAL A 360 2.24 24.62 -0.73
CA VAL A 360 1.13 24.70 -1.68
C VAL A 360 -0.19 24.41 -0.96
N GLN A 361 -1.27 24.98 -1.47
CA GLN A 361 -2.65 24.62 -1.13
C GLN A 361 -3.25 23.85 -2.30
N ALA A 362 -3.97 22.77 -2.01
CA ALA A 362 -4.67 22.00 -3.02
C ALA A 362 -5.85 22.78 -3.62
N ASP A 363 -6.24 22.42 -4.83
CA ASP A 363 -7.45 22.97 -5.48
C ASP A 363 -8.75 22.39 -4.89
N ASP A 364 -9.89 22.88 -5.36
CA ASP A 364 -11.24 22.43 -4.97
C ASP A 364 -11.46 20.92 -5.20
N ASN A 365 -10.65 20.29 -6.05
CA ASN A 365 -10.69 18.86 -6.34
C ASN A 365 -9.64 18.06 -5.54
N GLY A 366 -8.90 18.72 -4.64
CA GLY A 366 -7.85 18.14 -3.82
C GLY A 366 -6.52 17.91 -4.55
N ASN A 367 -6.34 18.38 -5.78
CA ASN A 367 -5.06 18.23 -6.49
C ASN A 367 -4.07 19.29 -6.01
N TRP A 368 -2.83 18.88 -5.80
CA TRP A 368 -1.75 19.80 -5.48
C TRP A 368 -0.58 19.60 -6.43
N SER A 369 0.16 20.69 -6.69
CA SER A 369 1.32 20.70 -7.57
C SER A 369 2.39 21.61 -7.01
N TYR A 370 3.58 21.07 -6.79
CA TYR A 370 4.73 21.82 -6.30
C TYR A 370 5.92 21.68 -7.24
N LYS A 371 6.26 22.77 -7.92
CA LYS A 371 7.46 22.83 -8.76
C LYS A 371 8.69 22.97 -7.88
N LEU A 372 9.65 22.06 -8.03
CA LEU A 372 10.90 22.11 -7.27
C LEU A 372 11.71 23.37 -7.62
N PRO A 373 12.31 24.04 -6.62
CA PRO A 373 13.19 25.18 -6.87
C PRO A 373 14.38 24.81 -7.78
N ALA A 374 14.86 25.78 -8.56
CA ALA A 374 16.03 25.58 -9.40
C ALA A 374 17.25 25.15 -8.56
N GLY A 375 17.92 24.07 -8.97
CA GLY A 375 19.07 23.51 -8.27
C GLY A 375 18.73 22.48 -7.18
N VAL A 376 17.43 22.28 -6.86
CA VAL A 376 17.00 21.12 -6.08
C VAL A 376 16.95 19.93 -7.02
N THR A 377 17.83 18.96 -6.80
CA THR A 377 17.86 17.71 -7.56
C THR A 377 17.37 16.56 -6.69
N LEU A 378 16.55 15.71 -7.29
CA LEU A 378 16.12 14.47 -6.66
C LEU A 378 17.21 13.44 -6.90
N THR A 379 17.76 12.90 -5.81
CA THR A 379 18.76 11.85 -5.91
C THR A 379 18.04 10.52 -6.02
N ALA A 380 18.33 9.77 -7.08
CA ALA A 380 17.78 8.44 -7.26
C ALA A 380 18.00 7.61 -5.99
N ASN A 381 16.95 6.91 -5.62
CA ASN A 381 16.89 6.00 -4.50
C ASN A 381 17.02 6.64 -3.10
N THR A 382 16.59 7.89 -2.98
CA THR A 382 16.40 8.56 -1.69
C THR A 382 14.91 8.70 -1.38
N SER A 383 14.58 9.03 -0.13
CA SER A 383 13.19 9.26 0.28
C SER A 383 13.01 10.58 1.03
N PHE A 384 11.80 11.13 0.93
CA PHE A 384 11.35 12.32 1.65
C PHE A 384 9.88 12.15 2.07
N LYS A 385 9.33 13.09 2.83
CA LYS A 385 7.94 13.03 3.31
C LYS A 385 7.13 14.19 2.76
N VAL A 386 5.88 13.92 2.39
CA VAL A 386 4.87 14.91 2.06
C VAL A 386 3.83 14.91 3.18
N VAL A 387 3.52 16.08 3.72
CA VAL A 387 2.62 16.25 4.86
C VAL A 387 1.45 17.14 4.45
N SER A 388 0.23 16.69 4.67
CA SER A 388 -1.00 17.45 4.44
C SER A 388 -1.67 17.86 5.75
N SER A 389 -2.36 19.00 5.74
CA SER A 389 -3.20 19.51 6.81
C SER A 389 -4.52 20.10 6.27
N ASP A 390 -5.66 19.66 6.81
CA ASP A 390 -7.01 20.16 6.49
C ASP A 390 -7.95 20.03 7.71
N ALA A 391 -8.83 21.01 7.94
CA ALA A 391 -9.58 21.28 9.17
C ALA A 391 -8.90 20.81 10.48
N PHE A 392 -7.63 21.18 10.70
CA PHE A 392 -6.76 20.75 11.82
C PHE A 392 -6.28 19.27 11.81
N ILE A 393 -6.72 18.45 10.85
CA ILE A 393 -6.35 17.04 10.67
C ILE A 393 -5.08 16.94 9.82
N VAL A 394 -4.05 16.25 10.33
CA VAL A 394 -2.74 16.11 9.67
C VAL A 394 -2.53 14.68 9.15
N LYS A 395 -1.98 14.54 7.93
CA LYS A 395 -1.62 13.27 7.29
C LYS A 395 -0.23 13.33 6.66
N THR A 396 0.44 12.20 6.49
CA THR A 396 1.82 12.16 5.97
C THR A 396 2.03 10.96 5.06
N ALA A 397 2.58 11.19 3.86
CA ALA A 397 3.04 10.16 2.92
C ALA A 397 4.57 10.15 2.85
N THR A 398 5.16 8.95 2.68
CA THR A 398 6.59 8.79 2.40
C THR A 398 6.77 8.58 0.90
N VAL A 399 7.65 9.37 0.30
CA VAL A 399 7.92 9.37 -1.14
C VAL A 399 9.32 8.84 -1.40
N VAL A 400 9.42 7.98 -2.40
CA VAL A 400 10.67 7.40 -2.88
C VAL A 400 10.97 7.94 -4.28
N VAL A 401 12.24 8.27 -4.54
CA VAL A 401 12.71 8.75 -5.84
C VAL A 401 13.28 7.58 -6.64
N ASN A 402 12.63 7.20 -7.74
CA ASN A 402 13.07 6.12 -8.63
C ASN A 402 14.14 6.59 -9.65
N ASP A 403 14.89 5.67 -10.25
CA ASP A 403 15.87 5.98 -11.32
C ASP A 403 15.24 5.85 -12.72
N ALA A 404 15.11 6.96 -13.43
CA ALA A 404 14.56 7.00 -14.78
C ALA A 404 15.50 6.42 -15.86
N GLU A 405 16.79 6.24 -15.58
CA GLU A 405 17.80 5.87 -16.58
C GLU A 405 17.91 4.36 -16.80
N THR A 406 17.53 3.54 -15.81
CA THR A 406 17.66 2.07 -15.84
C THR A 406 17.01 1.41 -17.06
N PRO A 407 15.76 1.76 -17.47
CA PRO A 407 15.14 1.21 -18.68
C PRO A 407 15.90 1.54 -19.98
N LYS A 408 16.55 2.72 -20.03
CA LYS A 408 17.34 3.15 -21.20
C LYS A 408 18.64 2.32 -21.33
N GLN A 409 19.25 1.97 -20.20
CA GLN A 409 20.45 1.13 -20.15
C GLN A 409 20.18 -0.31 -20.62
N ALA A 410 19.05 -0.90 -20.21
CA ALA A 410 18.65 -2.23 -20.67
C ALA A 410 18.44 -2.28 -22.20
N SER A 411 17.83 -1.25 -22.77
CA SER A 411 17.65 -1.13 -24.22
C SER A 411 18.99 -1.04 -24.95
N SER A 412 19.94 -0.27 -24.42
CA SER A 412 21.29 -0.12 -24.98
C SER A 412 22.09 -1.43 -24.97
N ALA A 413 21.95 -2.24 -23.91
CA ALA A 413 22.58 -3.56 -23.85
C ALA A 413 22.01 -4.52 -24.91
N ALA A 414 20.69 -4.51 -25.12
CA ALA A 414 20.02 -5.33 -26.13
C ALA A 414 20.46 -4.99 -27.56
N ASP A 415 20.56 -3.70 -27.90
CA ASP A 415 21.04 -3.25 -29.21
C ASP A 415 22.50 -3.65 -29.47
N SER A 416 23.34 -3.57 -28.43
CA SER A 416 24.74 -4.01 -28.49
C SER A 416 24.83 -5.52 -28.76
N SER A 417 23.99 -6.34 -28.09
CA SER A 417 23.90 -7.78 -28.34
C SER A 417 23.53 -8.11 -29.79
N LYS A 418 22.54 -7.42 -30.37
CA LYS A 418 22.16 -7.59 -31.78
C LYS A 418 23.32 -7.27 -32.73
N THR A 419 24.02 -6.16 -32.46
CA THR A 419 25.18 -5.71 -33.24
C THR A 419 26.31 -6.75 -33.20
N THR A 420 26.64 -7.27 -32.00
CA THR A 420 27.69 -8.29 -31.85
C THR A 420 27.36 -9.58 -32.58
N SER A 421 26.10 -10.01 -32.58
CA SER A 421 25.65 -11.22 -33.26
C SER A 421 25.84 -11.10 -34.78
N THR A 422 25.46 -9.95 -35.35
CA THR A 422 25.67 -9.67 -36.78
C THR A 422 27.16 -9.67 -37.15
N ALA A 423 28.01 -9.11 -36.28
CA ALA A 423 29.47 -9.14 -36.47
C ALA A 423 30.04 -10.57 -36.39
N ALA A 424 29.56 -11.41 -35.47
CA ALA A 424 29.97 -12.80 -35.34
C ALA A 424 29.57 -13.65 -36.56
N ASP A 425 28.36 -13.47 -37.09
CA ASP A 425 27.90 -14.15 -38.30
C ASP A 425 28.74 -13.75 -39.53
N GLY A 426 29.03 -12.45 -39.66
CA GLY A 426 29.91 -11.94 -40.71
C GLY A 426 31.34 -12.45 -40.57
N THR A 427 31.84 -12.62 -39.35
CA THR A 427 33.17 -13.20 -39.07
C THR A 427 33.22 -14.67 -39.45
N SER A 428 32.19 -15.44 -39.11
CA SER A 428 32.07 -16.88 -39.43
C SER A 428 31.97 -17.13 -40.93
N SER A 429 31.23 -16.27 -41.64
CA SER A 429 31.16 -16.31 -43.11
C SER A 429 32.53 -16.09 -43.76
N GLN A 430 33.33 -15.21 -43.16
CA GLN A 430 34.64 -14.82 -43.66
C GLN A 430 35.68 -15.90 -43.37
N GLU A 431 35.57 -16.57 -42.21
CA GLU A 431 36.31 -17.79 -41.92
C GLU A 431 36.00 -18.88 -42.95
N ALA A 432 34.73 -19.17 -43.22
CA ALA A 432 34.35 -20.20 -44.21
C ALA A 432 34.93 -19.89 -45.61
N ALA A 433 34.90 -18.63 -46.04
CA ALA A 433 35.53 -18.19 -47.28
C ALA A 433 37.05 -18.38 -47.24
N THR A 434 37.70 -18.01 -46.13
CA THR A 434 39.15 -18.16 -45.92
C THR A 434 39.56 -19.64 -46.04
N ASN A 435 38.85 -20.55 -45.39
CA ASN A 435 39.13 -21.99 -45.40
C ASN A 435 38.97 -22.58 -46.81
N SER A 436 37.98 -22.10 -47.57
CA SER A 436 37.78 -22.49 -48.98
C SER A 436 38.97 -22.04 -49.85
N PHE A 437 39.43 -20.79 -49.69
CA PHE A 437 40.60 -20.29 -50.41
C PHE A 437 41.89 -21.04 -50.03
N ALA A 438 42.08 -21.34 -48.74
CA ALA A 438 43.21 -22.11 -48.25
C ALA A 438 43.21 -23.54 -48.81
N SER A 439 42.06 -24.20 -48.80
CA SER A 439 41.88 -25.54 -49.40
C SER A 439 42.18 -25.56 -50.90
N ALA A 440 41.70 -24.55 -51.64
CA ALA A 440 42.00 -24.40 -53.06
C ALA A 440 43.50 -24.18 -53.30
N ALA A 441 44.14 -23.29 -52.53
CA ALA A 441 45.58 -23.03 -52.63
C ALA A 441 46.39 -24.30 -52.37
N ALA A 442 46.03 -25.08 -51.35
CA ALA A 442 46.67 -26.36 -51.04
C ALA A 442 46.48 -27.40 -52.16
N SER A 443 45.29 -27.47 -52.76
CA SER A 443 45.03 -28.34 -53.91
C SER A 443 45.90 -27.96 -55.11
N TYR A 444 45.98 -26.67 -55.45
CA TYR A 444 46.83 -26.19 -56.55
C TYR A 444 48.31 -26.49 -56.32
N ALA A 445 48.80 -26.25 -55.09
CA ALA A 445 50.17 -26.56 -54.71
C ALA A 445 50.48 -28.07 -54.80
N SER A 446 49.54 -28.93 -54.39
CA SER A 446 49.69 -30.39 -54.46
C SER A 446 49.76 -30.90 -55.91
N GLU A 447 48.94 -30.33 -56.80
CA GLU A 447 48.99 -30.64 -58.23
C GLU A 447 50.30 -30.16 -58.85
N ALA A 448 50.72 -28.93 -58.54
CA ALA A 448 51.99 -28.36 -58.99
C ALA A 448 53.19 -29.23 -58.56
N GLU A 449 53.21 -29.70 -57.32
CA GLU A 449 54.24 -30.61 -56.79
C GLU A 449 54.24 -31.96 -57.52
N THR A 450 53.06 -32.50 -57.84
CA THR A 450 52.93 -33.75 -58.58
C THR A 450 53.53 -33.62 -59.99
N ILE A 451 53.24 -32.53 -60.69
CA ILE A 451 53.81 -32.24 -62.00
C ILE A 451 55.33 -32.06 -61.88
N ALA A 452 55.80 -31.29 -60.91
CA ALA A 452 57.24 -31.08 -60.68
C ALA A 452 58.00 -32.38 -60.45
N LYS A 453 57.47 -33.33 -59.66
CA LYS A 453 58.09 -34.65 -59.46
C LYS A 453 58.21 -35.45 -60.76
N SER A 454 57.24 -35.33 -61.67
CA SER A 454 57.30 -35.98 -62.99
C SER A 454 58.31 -35.34 -63.96
N GLN A 455 58.74 -34.10 -63.68
CA GLN A 455 59.69 -33.32 -64.47
C GLN A 455 60.90 -32.88 -63.63
N ALA A 456 61.51 -33.84 -62.92
CA ALA A 456 62.55 -33.56 -61.92
C ALA A 456 63.76 -32.76 -62.46
N SER A 457 64.04 -32.82 -63.77
CA SER A 457 65.16 -32.12 -64.40
C SER A 457 64.86 -30.68 -64.84
N ASN A 458 63.60 -30.22 -64.80
CA ASN A 458 63.23 -28.86 -65.22
C ASN A 458 63.19 -27.90 -64.03
N ALA A 459 64.23 -27.07 -63.89
CA ALA A 459 64.39 -26.14 -62.77
C ALA A 459 63.29 -25.07 -62.65
N THR A 460 62.71 -24.62 -63.78
CA THR A 460 61.64 -23.62 -63.78
C THR A 460 60.36 -24.19 -63.16
N ILE A 461 60.01 -25.43 -63.51
CA ILE A 461 58.84 -26.13 -62.94
C ILE A 461 59.02 -26.34 -61.44
N GLN A 462 60.23 -26.71 -60.99
CA GLN A 462 60.52 -26.89 -59.56
C GLN A 462 60.35 -25.58 -58.75
N SER A 463 60.82 -24.46 -59.31
CA SER A 463 60.70 -23.15 -58.66
C SER A 463 59.24 -22.73 -58.50
N LEU A 464 58.45 -22.82 -59.58
CA LEU A 464 57.03 -22.45 -59.56
C LEU A 464 56.22 -23.34 -58.59
N ALA A 465 56.54 -24.63 -58.50
CA ALA A 465 55.89 -25.52 -57.54
C ALA A 465 56.21 -25.14 -56.09
N SER A 466 57.45 -24.71 -55.82
CA SER A 466 57.85 -24.20 -54.50
C SER A 466 57.12 -22.89 -54.14
N ASP A 467 56.95 -22.00 -55.12
CA ASP A 467 56.18 -20.75 -54.94
C ASP A 467 54.71 -21.06 -54.64
N ALA A 468 54.09 -22.00 -55.35
CA ALA A 468 52.72 -22.45 -55.06
C ALA A 468 52.58 -23.03 -53.63
N GLN A 469 53.55 -23.82 -53.16
CA GLN A 469 53.58 -24.32 -51.78
C GLN A 469 53.69 -23.19 -50.74
N LYS A 470 54.48 -22.16 -51.03
CA LYS A 470 54.58 -20.96 -50.19
C LYS A 470 53.24 -20.22 -50.11
N GLN A 471 52.53 -20.08 -51.23
CA GLN A 471 51.20 -19.46 -51.23
C GLN A 471 50.18 -20.29 -50.44
N ALA A 472 50.22 -21.62 -50.55
CA ALA A 472 49.38 -22.49 -49.72
C ALA A 472 49.64 -22.31 -48.21
N SER A 473 50.91 -22.14 -47.82
CA SER A 473 51.27 -21.89 -46.42
C SER A 473 50.72 -20.55 -45.91
N LEU A 474 50.85 -19.48 -46.70
CA LEU A 474 50.28 -18.16 -46.37
C LEU A 474 48.75 -18.19 -46.21
N ALA A 475 48.07 -18.98 -47.04
CA ALA A 475 46.62 -19.15 -46.94
C ALA A 475 46.23 -19.94 -45.68
N SER A 476 47.02 -20.93 -45.27
CA SER A 476 46.82 -21.68 -44.03
C SER A 476 47.04 -20.83 -42.77
N ASP A 477 48.05 -19.95 -42.78
CA ASP A 477 48.25 -18.98 -41.69
C ASP A 477 47.05 -18.04 -41.53
N ALA A 478 46.48 -17.58 -42.66
CA ALA A 478 45.27 -16.75 -42.67
C ALA A 478 44.04 -17.50 -42.14
N GLU A 479 43.88 -18.79 -42.48
CA GLU A 479 42.85 -19.68 -41.91
C GLU A 479 42.98 -19.76 -40.38
N ALA A 480 44.19 -19.99 -39.85
CA ALA A 480 44.40 -20.07 -38.40
C ALA A 480 44.05 -18.76 -37.67
N VAL A 481 44.30 -17.60 -38.29
CA VAL A 481 43.89 -16.29 -37.75
C VAL A 481 42.38 -16.11 -37.83
N ALA A 482 41.76 -16.49 -38.94
CA ALA A 482 40.31 -16.40 -39.12
C ALA A 482 39.55 -17.23 -38.08
N SER A 483 39.97 -18.47 -37.81
CA SER A 483 39.34 -19.31 -36.77
C SER A 483 39.47 -18.74 -35.36
N LYS A 484 40.62 -18.11 -35.03
CA LYS A 484 40.79 -17.40 -33.75
C LYS A 484 39.82 -16.23 -33.62
N ASN A 485 39.68 -15.42 -34.67
CA ASN A 485 38.77 -14.27 -34.68
C ASN A 485 37.30 -14.70 -34.63
N SER A 486 36.94 -15.77 -35.34
CA SER A 486 35.61 -16.37 -35.27
C SER A 486 35.25 -16.81 -33.85
N THR A 487 36.18 -17.50 -33.18
CA THR A 487 36.02 -17.89 -31.76
C THR A 487 35.87 -16.68 -30.85
N ALA A 488 36.69 -15.63 -31.06
CA ALA A 488 36.62 -14.40 -30.27
C ALA A 488 35.30 -13.64 -30.47
N ALA A 489 34.82 -13.53 -31.71
CA ALA A 489 33.55 -12.88 -32.03
C ALA A 489 32.36 -13.64 -31.43
N ALA A 490 32.37 -14.97 -31.49
CA ALA A 490 31.36 -15.81 -30.85
C ALA A 490 31.34 -15.63 -29.31
N ALA A 491 32.51 -15.54 -28.67
CA ALA A 491 32.61 -15.28 -27.24
C ALA A 491 32.10 -13.88 -26.84
N ALA A 492 32.39 -12.86 -27.66
CA ALA A 492 31.88 -11.51 -27.48
C ALA A 492 30.35 -11.46 -27.61
N ALA A 493 29.80 -12.11 -28.64
CA ALA A 493 28.35 -12.19 -28.83
C ALA A 493 27.64 -12.86 -27.64
N LYS A 494 28.20 -13.96 -27.13
CA LYS A 494 27.67 -14.63 -25.94
C LYS A 494 27.71 -13.73 -24.69
N SER A 495 28.80 -12.98 -24.51
CA SER A 495 28.95 -12.07 -23.36
C SER A 495 27.92 -10.92 -23.43
N ALA A 496 27.72 -10.33 -24.60
CA ALA A 496 26.73 -9.28 -24.79
C ALA A 496 25.29 -9.78 -24.63
N ALA A 497 25.00 -11.00 -25.08
CA ALA A 497 23.70 -11.62 -24.91
C ALA A 497 23.35 -11.83 -23.43
N ASN A 498 24.30 -12.35 -22.64
CA ASN A 498 24.11 -12.53 -21.20
C ASN A 498 23.85 -11.18 -20.51
N ALA A 499 24.68 -10.17 -20.79
CA ALA A 499 24.51 -8.82 -20.23
C ALA A 499 23.15 -8.20 -20.59
N ALA A 500 22.68 -8.39 -21.83
CA ALA A 500 21.36 -7.91 -22.24
C ALA A 500 20.21 -8.61 -21.49
N SER A 501 20.32 -9.92 -21.24
CA SER A 501 19.32 -10.68 -20.47
C SER A 501 19.26 -10.26 -19.00
N GLU A 502 20.42 -10.05 -18.37
CA GLU A 502 20.51 -9.59 -16.98
C GLU A 502 19.98 -8.16 -16.82
N ALA A 503 20.37 -7.23 -17.71
CA ALA A 503 19.87 -5.86 -17.71
C ALA A 503 18.34 -5.79 -17.94
N SER A 504 17.80 -6.66 -18.80
CA SER A 504 16.35 -6.78 -18.98
C SER A 504 15.64 -7.30 -17.73
N SER A 505 16.26 -8.24 -17.01
CA SER A 505 15.71 -8.80 -15.76
C SER A 505 15.72 -7.74 -14.66
N ALA A 506 16.79 -6.95 -14.57
CA ALA A 506 16.87 -5.81 -13.67
C ALA A 506 15.80 -4.74 -13.97
N ALA A 507 15.56 -4.42 -15.24
CA ALA A 507 14.50 -3.47 -15.63
C ALA A 507 13.10 -3.99 -15.25
N ALA A 508 12.85 -5.30 -15.40
CA ALA A 508 11.59 -5.91 -14.98
C ALA A 508 11.41 -5.92 -13.45
N ALA A 509 12.50 -6.14 -12.71
CA ALA A 509 12.51 -6.05 -11.24
C ALA A 509 12.10 -4.66 -10.77
N VAL A 510 12.70 -3.59 -11.33
CA VAL A 510 12.33 -2.21 -10.99
C VAL A 510 10.85 -1.91 -11.27
N ALA A 511 10.29 -2.41 -12.38
CA ALA A 511 8.87 -2.23 -12.68
C ALA A 511 7.95 -2.99 -11.70
N SER A 512 8.36 -4.18 -11.26
CA SER A 512 7.65 -4.95 -10.23
C SER A 512 7.72 -4.26 -8.87
N ASP A 513 8.87 -3.73 -8.50
CA ASP A 513 9.09 -3.03 -7.24
C ASP A 513 8.30 -1.72 -7.18
N ASP A 514 8.14 -1.02 -8.30
CA ASP A 514 7.27 0.16 -8.41
C ASP A 514 5.79 -0.18 -8.17
N ALA A 515 5.33 -1.31 -8.70
CA ALA A 515 3.97 -1.81 -8.43
C ALA A 515 3.78 -2.24 -6.96
N LEU A 516 4.80 -2.85 -6.36
CA LEU A 516 4.81 -3.20 -4.94
C LEU A 516 4.83 -1.96 -4.04
N ALA A 517 5.64 -0.96 -4.37
CA ALA A 517 5.71 0.32 -3.66
C ALA A 517 4.37 1.07 -3.76
N SER A 518 3.74 1.09 -4.93
CA SER A 518 2.40 1.67 -5.11
C SER A 518 1.33 0.95 -4.28
N SER A 519 1.41 -0.38 -4.21
CA SER A 519 0.50 -1.19 -3.40
C SER A 519 0.74 -0.99 -1.89
N ALA A 520 2.00 -0.90 -1.48
CA ALA A 520 2.39 -0.62 -0.10
C ALA A 520 2.04 0.81 0.33
N ALA A 521 2.11 1.78 -0.58
CA ALA A 521 1.64 3.16 -0.35
C ALA A 521 0.12 3.19 -0.15
N ALA A 522 -0.64 2.50 -1.00
CA ALA A 522 -2.09 2.38 -0.81
C ALA A 522 -2.44 1.68 0.52
N ALA A 523 -1.67 0.65 0.90
CA ALA A 523 -1.82 -0.01 2.20
C ALA A 523 -1.43 0.93 3.36
N TYR A 524 -0.35 1.68 3.23
CA TYR A 524 0.07 2.69 4.21
C TYR A 524 -1.00 3.76 4.39
N ASP A 525 -1.59 4.28 3.32
CA ASP A 525 -2.68 5.26 3.39
C ASP A 525 -3.90 4.68 4.10
N SER A 526 -4.23 3.42 3.80
CA SER A 526 -5.27 2.67 4.52
C SER A 526 -4.94 2.51 6.00
N TYR A 527 -3.71 2.15 6.37
CA TYR A 527 -3.29 2.00 7.76
C TYR A 527 -3.09 3.32 8.49
N ALA A 528 -2.77 4.41 7.79
CA ALA A 528 -2.72 5.74 8.35
C ALA A 528 -4.12 6.28 8.60
N ALA A 529 -5.09 5.94 7.74
CA ALA A 529 -6.50 6.11 8.03
C ALA A 529 -6.91 5.28 9.25
N GLU A 530 -6.45 4.03 9.38
CA GLU A 530 -6.72 3.15 10.53
C GLU A 530 -6.00 3.58 11.83
N ALA A 531 -4.79 4.16 11.76
CA ALA A 531 -4.05 4.68 12.91
C ALA A 531 -4.59 6.02 13.40
N SER A 532 -5.09 6.81 12.45
CA SER A 532 -5.96 7.93 12.79
C SER A 532 -7.19 7.33 13.45
N ALA A 533 -7.90 6.42 12.80
CA ALA A 533 -9.03 5.71 13.39
C ALA A 533 -8.78 5.18 14.78
N ALA A 534 -7.56 4.78 15.15
CA ALA A 534 -7.08 4.33 16.47
C ALA A 534 -6.72 5.44 17.49
N SER A 535 -6.09 6.54 17.04
CA SER A 535 -5.50 7.60 17.87
C SER A 535 -6.54 8.34 18.70
N ALA A 536 -7.58 8.86 18.06
CA ALA A 536 -8.59 9.64 18.75
C ALA A 536 -9.54 8.81 19.59
N VAL A 537 -9.40 7.49 19.70
CA VAL A 537 -10.01 6.77 20.83
C VAL A 537 -9.17 6.60 22.05
N ASN A 538 -7.97 7.15 21.99
CA ASN A 538 -6.96 6.85 22.98
C ASN A 538 -6.70 5.33 23.06
N ASP A 539 -7.01 4.56 21.99
CA ASP A 539 -6.67 3.15 21.90
C ASP A 539 -5.19 3.08 21.57
N SER A 540 -4.42 3.04 22.66
CA SER A 540 -2.98 2.96 22.60
C SER A 540 -2.52 1.67 21.92
N ALA A 541 -3.33 0.59 21.93
CA ALA A 541 -3.01 -0.69 21.31
C ALA A 541 -3.36 -0.72 19.81
N GLY A 542 -4.50 -0.19 19.41
CA GLY A 542 -4.88 0.05 18.01
C GLY A 542 -3.95 1.04 17.33
N LEU A 543 -3.61 2.12 18.04
CA LEU A 543 -2.63 3.10 17.57
C LEU A 543 -1.27 2.44 17.42
N ALA A 544 -0.87 1.60 18.37
CA ALA A 544 0.37 0.83 18.25
C ALA A 544 0.30 -0.19 17.11
N THR A 545 -0.84 -0.82 16.85
CA THR A 545 -1.02 -1.84 15.81
C THR A 545 -1.01 -1.21 14.43
N ALA A 546 -1.79 -0.16 14.21
CA ALA A 546 -1.82 0.59 12.97
C ALA A 546 -0.51 1.36 12.74
N SER A 547 0.13 1.89 13.80
CA SER A 547 1.49 2.44 13.70
C SER A 547 2.52 1.37 13.35
N SER A 548 2.39 0.14 13.88
CA SER A 548 3.26 -0.99 13.53
C SER A 548 3.02 -1.48 12.11
N ALA A 549 1.77 -1.54 11.65
CA ALA A 549 1.39 -1.91 10.30
C ALA A 549 1.83 -0.85 9.27
N ALA A 550 1.66 0.44 9.59
CA ALA A 550 2.19 1.55 8.80
C ALA A 550 3.73 1.52 8.78
N SER A 551 4.37 1.20 9.91
CA SER A 551 5.84 1.02 9.97
C SER A 551 6.29 -0.19 9.15
N ALA A 552 5.51 -1.27 9.12
CA ALA A 552 5.78 -2.46 8.31
C ALA A 552 5.58 -2.17 6.81
N ALA A 553 4.54 -1.45 6.43
CA ALA A 553 4.33 -1.00 5.05
C ALA A 553 5.46 -0.06 4.60
N ALA A 554 5.88 0.88 5.45
CA ALA A 554 7.06 1.73 5.20
C ALA A 554 8.36 0.91 5.11
N ALA A 555 8.53 -0.13 5.93
CA ALA A 555 9.68 -1.03 5.83
C ALA A 555 9.66 -1.85 4.53
N GLN A 556 8.48 -2.30 4.07
CA GLN A 556 8.31 -2.96 2.77
C GLN A 556 8.65 -2.03 1.60
N MET A 557 8.21 -0.77 1.64
CA MET A 557 8.60 0.25 0.65
C MET A 557 10.12 0.45 0.63
N ASN A 558 10.76 0.54 1.81
CA ASN A 558 12.21 0.67 1.91
C ASN A 558 12.96 -0.59 1.44
N GLY A 559 12.39 -1.78 1.63
CA GLY A 559 12.94 -3.04 1.12
C GLY A 559 12.91 -3.08 -0.41
N ALA A 560 11.74 -2.84 -1.00
CA ALA A 560 11.57 -2.74 -2.46
C ALA A 560 12.51 -1.69 -3.07
N LEU A 561 12.73 -0.57 -2.38
CA LEU A 561 13.70 0.45 -2.78
C LEU A 561 15.15 -0.07 -2.80
N SER A 562 15.58 -0.80 -1.77
CA SER A 562 16.93 -1.36 -1.69
C SER A 562 17.18 -2.39 -2.81
N ASP A 563 16.14 -3.13 -3.19
CA ASP A 563 16.22 -4.13 -4.25
C ASP A 563 16.25 -3.46 -5.63
N ALA A 564 15.38 -2.46 -5.86
CA ALA A 564 15.40 -1.63 -7.07
C ALA A 564 16.75 -0.92 -7.27
N GLN A 565 17.40 -0.43 -6.19
CA GLN A 565 18.75 0.13 -6.22
C GLN A 565 19.80 -0.87 -6.72
N THR A 566 19.68 -2.10 -6.29
CA THR A 566 20.60 -3.17 -6.64
C THR A 566 20.41 -3.54 -8.11
N ALA A 567 19.16 -3.66 -8.57
CA ALA A 567 18.83 -3.90 -9.97
C ALA A 567 19.35 -2.78 -10.88
N ALA A 568 19.17 -1.51 -10.52
CA ALA A 568 19.67 -0.37 -11.29
C ALA A 568 21.21 -0.40 -11.49
N LYS A 569 21.96 -0.73 -10.44
CA LYS A 569 23.43 -0.88 -10.51
C LYS A 569 23.85 -2.04 -11.41
N VAL A 570 23.12 -3.15 -11.37
CA VAL A 570 23.36 -4.31 -12.25
C VAL A 570 23.16 -3.91 -13.71
N ALA A 571 22.02 -3.30 -14.05
CA ALA A 571 21.72 -2.88 -15.41
C ALA A 571 22.77 -1.92 -16.00
N ALA A 572 23.26 -0.96 -15.19
CA ALA A 572 24.33 -0.05 -15.61
C ALA A 572 25.67 -0.77 -15.88
N SER A 573 26.03 -1.73 -15.03
CA SER A 573 27.23 -2.54 -15.22
C SER A 573 27.15 -3.40 -16.49
N ASP A 574 26.00 -4.04 -16.73
CA ASP A 574 25.80 -4.92 -17.88
C ASP A 574 25.80 -4.16 -19.21
N ALA A 575 25.25 -2.95 -19.25
CA ALA A 575 25.34 -2.09 -20.43
C ALA A 575 26.81 -1.79 -20.83
N ILE A 576 27.70 -1.59 -19.86
CA ILE A 576 29.14 -1.38 -20.10
C ILE A 576 29.79 -2.66 -20.66
N VAL A 577 29.44 -3.83 -20.12
CA VAL A 577 29.94 -5.13 -20.60
C VAL A 577 29.52 -5.37 -22.05
N ALA A 578 28.24 -5.15 -22.37
CA ALA A 578 27.70 -5.33 -23.71
C ALA A 578 28.37 -4.39 -24.72
N SER A 579 28.60 -3.12 -24.34
CA SER A 579 29.31 -2.15 -25.18
C SER A 579 30.75 -2.58 -25.48
N SER A 580 31.47 -3.06 -24.47
CA SER A 580 32.85 -3.54 -24.62
C SER A 580 32.92 -4.78 -25.54
N ALA A 581 31.96 -5.69 -25.43
CA ALA A 581 31.85 -6.85 -26.30
C ALA A 581 31.57 -6.45 -27.76
N ALA A 582 30.76 -5.42 -28.00
CA ALA A 582 30.52 -4.90 -29.35
C ALA A 582 31.80 -4.37 -30.02
N VAL A 583 32.64 -3.66 -29.27
CA VAL A 583 33.95 -3.20 -29.77
C VAL A 583 34.85 -4.39 -30.13
N ALA A 584 34.90 -5.43 -29.29
CA ALA A 584 35.71 -6.62 -29.54
C ALA A 584 35.23 -7.41 -30.78
N ALA A 585 33.92 -7.58 -30.94
CA ALA A 585 33.33 -8.26 -32.10
C ALA A 585 33.62 -7.52 -33.41
N ALA A 586 33.52 -6.19 -33.41
CA ALA A 586 33.85 -5.37 -34.58
C ALA A 586 35.33 -5.49 -34.98
N ALA A 587 36.24 -5.52 -34.00
CA ALA A 587 37.66 -5.71 -34.25
C ALA A 587 37.95 -7.10 -34.86
N ALA A 588 37.36 -8.16 -34.30
CA ALA A 588 37.52 -9.52 -34.82
C ALA A 588 36.99 -9.65 -36.26
N GLN A 589 35.84 -9.04 -36.56
CA GLN A 589 35.28 -9.01 -37.91
C GLN A 589 36.21 -8.31 -38.90
N SER A 590 36.79 -7.17 -38.50
CA SER A 590 37.75 -6.44 -39.34
C SER A 590 38.97 -7.29 -39.70
N GLU A 591 39.54 -8.03 -38.74
CA GLU A 591 40.68 -8.91 -38.97
C GLU A 591 40.33 -10.16 -39.80
N ALA A 592 39.14 -10.72 -39.63
CA ALA A 592 38.66 -11.82 -40.48
C ALA A 592 38.50 -11.39 -41.95
N VAL A 593 38.02 -10.16 -42.21
CA VAL A 593 37.97 -9.60 -43.57
C VAL A 593 39.36 -9.50 -44.19
N LYS A 594 40.37 -9.04 -43.42
CA LYS A 594 41.76 -8.99 -43.90
C LYS A 594 42.31 -10.38 -44.20
N SER A 595 42.03 -11.36 -43.33
CA SER A 595 42.47 -12.75 -43.49
C SER A 595 41.88 -13.40 -44.75
N ALA A 596 40.58 -13.19 -44.99
CA ALA A 596 39.91 -13.67 -46.20
C ALA A 596 40.51 -13.07 -47.48
N ALA A 597 40.83 -11.77 -47.47
CA ALA A 597 41.48 -11.12 -48.61
C ALA A 597 42.88 -11.67 -48.88
N ALA A 598 43.67 -11.90 -47.82
CA ALA A 598 45.01 -12.48 -47.92
C ALA A 598 44.97 -13.91 -48.48
N ALA A 599 44.09 -14.77 -47.95
CA ALA A 599 43.92 -16.14 -48.45
C ALA A 599 43.44 -16.18 -49.90
N SER A 600 42.51 -15.29 -50.28
CA SER A 600 42.05 -15.17 -51.68
C SER A 600 43.19 -14.79 -52.63
N ALA A 601 44.03 -13.84 -52.24
CA ALA A 601 45.18 -13.42 -53.05
C ALA A 601 46.21 -14.55 -53.20
N ALA A 602 46.55 -15.23 -52.10
CA ALA A 602 47.46 -16.37 -52.12
C ALA A 602 46.92 -17.53 -52.99
N SER A 603 45.61 -17.83 -52.89
CA SER A 603 44.95 -18.85 -53.70
C SER A 603 45.00 -18.54 -55.21
N LYS A 604 44.74 -17.29 -55.60
CA LYS A 604 44.87 -16.85 -57.01
C LYS A 604 46.30 -16.98 -57.50
N GLN A 605 47.27 -16.57 -56.70
CA GLN A 605 48.68 -16.67 -57.08
C GLN A 605 49.12 -18.13 -57.25
N ALA A 606 48.69 -19.03 -56.35
CA ALA A 606 48.96 -20.46 -56.47
C ALA A 606 48.37 -21.07 -57.76
N LEU A 607 47.17 -20.64 -58.17
CA LEU A 607 46.55 -21.05 -59.42
C LEU A 607 47.34 -20.55 -60.64
N ASP A 608 47.77 -19.28 -60.62
CA ASP A 608 48.57 -18.71 -61.70
C ASP A 608 49.91 -19.44 -61.85
N ASP A 609 50.55 -19.79 -60.74
CA ASP A 609 51.81 -20.54 -60.76
C ASP A 609 51.60 -21.98 -61.27
N LEU A 610 50.50 -22.64 -60.91
CA LEU A 610 50.10 -23.93 -61.48
C LEU A 610 49.85 -23.85 -63.00
N ASN A 611 49.17 -22.80 -63.48
CA ASN A 611 48.91 -22.62 -64.91
C ASN A 611 50.22 -22.40 -65.69
N LYS A 612 51.15 -21.59 -65.17
CA LYS A 612 52.48 -21.43 -65.77
C LYS A 612 53.24 -22.75 -65.86
N ILE A 613 53.13 -23.61 -64.84
CA ILE A 613 53.71 -24.97 -64.86
C ILE A 613 53.10 -25.79 -66.01
N LYS A 614 51.77 -25.77 -66.17
CA LYS A 614 51.07 -26.48 -67.25
C LYS A 614 51.47 -25.97 -68.64
N ASP A 615 51.63 -24.67 -68.80
CA ASP A 615 52.08 -24.06 -70.05
C ASP A 615 53.53 -24.42 -70.38
N ALA A 616 54.42 -24.38 -69.37
CA ALA A 616 55.82 -24.80 -69.53
C ALA A 616 55.90 -26.27 -69.98
N LEU A 617 55.09 -27.14 -69.39
CA LEU A 617 54.97 -28.56 -69.75
C LEU A 617 54.56 -28.76 -71.22
N ASN A 618 53.57 -28.00 -71.68
CA ASN A 618 53.11 -28.03 -73.07
C ASN A 618 54.17 -27.50 -74.05
N SER A 619 54.92 -26.47 -73.67
CA SER A 619 56.01 -25.94 -74.50
C SER A 619 57.17 -26.92 -74.63
N ASP A 620 57.55 -27.61 -73.54
CA ASP A 620 58.56 -28.66 -73.53
C ASP A 620 58.12 -29.85 -74.41
N ALA A 621 56.84 -30.26 -74.31
CA ALA A 621 56.28 -31.31 -75.15
C ALA A 621 56.24 -30.93 -76.64
N SER A 622 55.91 -29.67 -76.95
CA SER A 622 55.89 -29.12 -78.31
C SER A 622 57.29 -29.02 -78.92
N GLY A 623 58.27 -28.57 -78.12
CA GLY A 623 59.68 -28.54 -78.49
C GLY A 623 60.22 -29.94 -78.77
N ALA A 624 59.95 -30.90 -77.89
CA ALA A 624 60.33 -32.30 -78.10
C ALA A 624 59.69 -32.90 -79.36
N SER A 625 58.41 -32.59 -79.63
CA SER A 625 57.70 -33.03 -80.84
C SER A 625 58.28 -32.40 -82.12
N SER A 626 58.67 -31.13 -82.05
CA SER A 626 59.31 -30.40 -83.15
C SER A 626 60.71 -30.94 -83.45
N SER A 627 61.50 -31.22 -82.41
CA SER A 627 62.81 -31.87 -82.55
C SER A 627 62.69 -33.31 -83.08
N ALA A 628 61.67 -34.06 -82.67
CA ALA A 628 61.36 -35.37 -83.23
C ALA A 628 60.98 -35.29 -84.71
N SER A 629 60.15 -34.30 -85.09
CA SER A 629 59.71 -34.07 -86.47
C SER A 629 60.85 -33.59 -87.37
N GLN A 630 61.76 -32.77 -86.85
CA GLN A 630 62.99 -32.36 -87.55
C GLN A 630 63.98 -33.52 -87.70
N ALA A 631 64.10 -34.40 -86.69
CA ALA A 631 64.89 -35.61 -86.80
C ALA A 631 64.32 -36.57 -87.87
N ASP A 632 62.99 -36.71 -87.94
CA ASP A 632 62.31 -37.51 -88.98
C ASP A 632 62.49 -36.91 -90.39
N SER A 633 62.39 -35.58 -90.51
CA SER A 633 62.63 -34.85 -91.77
C SER A 633 64.09 -34.92 -92.22
N ALA A 634 65.04 -34.89 -91.27
CA ALA A 634 66.46 -35.08 -91.55
C ALA A 634 66.79 -36.54 -91.95
N SER A 635 66.02 -37.51 -91.46
CA SER A 635 66.18 -38.92 -91.86
C SER A 635 65.64 -39.20 -93.27
N THR A 636 64.62 -38.48 -93.72
CA THR A 636 63.97 -38.67 -95.04
C THR A 636 64.65 -37.92 -96.19
N HIS A 637 65.51 -36.93 -95.92
CA HIS A 637 66.37 -36.29 -96.92
C HIS A 637 67.70 -37.04 -97.20
N ASN A 638 68.00 -38.09 -96.44
CA ASN A 638 69.18 -38.95 -96.60
C ASN A 638 68.84 -40.34 -97.21
N ALA A 639 67.69 -40.48 -97.87
CA ALA A 639 67.27 -41.69 -98.58
C ALA A 639 67.38 -41.53 -100.10
#